data_AF-A0A7C3E290-F1
#
_entry.id   AF-A0A7C3E290-F1
#
_cell.length_a   1.000
_cell.length_b   1.000
_cell.length_c   1.000
_cell.angle_alpha   90.00
_cell.angle_beta   90.00
_cell.angle_gamma   90.00
#
_symmetry.space_group_name_H-M   'P 1'
#
loop_
_entity.id
_entity.type
_entity.pdbx_description
1 polymer ?
#
loop_
_entity_poly.entity_id
_entity_poly.type
_entity_poly.pdbx_seq_one_letter_code
_entity_poly.pdbx_strand_id
1 'polypeptide(L)'
;MDKLDKLESEKKNIIIGVLALQGAFREHIIAIKKCQAEAIEVRFPEQLQNTDGLIIPGGESTTISKLIEKYNFKPKLIEYYNSGKPIFGTCAGLILLAKEVTGFN
;
A
#
# COMPACT_ATOMS: atom_id res chain seq x y z
N MET A 1 -20.53 14.55 27.93
CA MET A 1 -19.77 13.93 26.82
C MET A 1 -20.71 13.95 25.65
N ASP A 2 -20.49 14.86 24.72
CA ASP A 2 -21.47 15.13 23.67
C ASP A 2 -21.39 14.07 22.58
N LYS A 3 -22.45 13.91 21.79
CA LYS A 3 -22.54 12.88 20.73
C LYS A 3 -21.34 12.92 19.75
N LEU A 4 -20.73 14.10 19.55
CA LEU A 4 -19.52 14.28 18.76
C LEU A 4 -18.29 13.61 19.40
N ASP A 5 -18.07 13.79 20.70
CA ASP A 5 -16.94 13.19 21.43
C ASP A 5 -17.01 11.65 21.39
N LYS A 6 -18.23 11.11 21.38
CA LYS A 6 -18.47 9.66 21.26
C LYS A 6 -18.14 9.13 19.87
N LEU A 7 -18.51 9.86 18.81
CA LEU A 7 -18.22 9.51 17.41
C LEU A 7 -16.72 9.59 17.09
N GLU A 8 -15.99 10.53 17.68
CA GLU A 8 -14.52 10.58 17.54
C GLU A 8 -13.83 9.45 18.30
N SER A 9 -14.38 9.03 19.46
CA SER A 9 -13.82 7.92 20.25
C SER A 9 -14.03 6.53 19.62
N GLU A 10 -14.97 6.38 18.68
CA GLU A 10 -15.26 5.12 17.99
C GLU A 10 -14.61 4.99 16.61
N LYS A 11 -13.91 6.04 16.13
CA LYS A 11 -13.25 6.02 14.83
C LYS A 11 -12.07 5.05 14.88
N LYS A 12 -12.21 3.89 14.23
CA LYS A 12 -11.11 2.94 14.04
C LYS A 12 -9.97 3.67 13.33
N ASN A 13 -8.80 3.71 13.96
CA ASN A 13 -7.60 4.25 13.33
C ASN A 13 -7.17 3.30 12.20
N ILE A 14 -7.42 3.70 10.95
CA ILE A 14 -7.09 2.91 9.76
C ILE A 14 -5.65 3.24 9.34
N ILE A 15 -4.80 2.22 9.25
CA ILE A 15 -3.39 2.36 8.87
C ILE A 15 -3.20 1.87 7.44
N ILE A 16 -2.86 2.77 6.53
CA ILE A 16 -2.57 2.43 5.13
C ILE A 16 -1.06 2.43 4.92
N GLY A 17 -0.53 1.28 4.48
CA GLY A 17 0.85 1.17 4.01
C GLY A 17 0.98 1.75 2.60
N VAL A 18 2.10 2.42 2.33
CA VAL A 18 2.49 2.82 0.97
C VAL A 18 3.84 2.19 0.65
N LEU A 19 3.90 1.37 -0.40
CA LEU A 19 5.15 0.73 -0.82
C LEU A 19 6.16 1.82 -1.22
N ALA A 20 7.24 1.95 -0.46
CA ALA A 20 8.21 3.05 -0.57
C ALA A 20 9.58 2.60 -1.08
N LEU A 21 9.57 1.67 -2.04
CA LEU A 21 10.78 1.15 -2.71
C LEU A 21 11.27 2.11 -3.82
N GLN A 22 10.33 2.66 -4.59
CA GLN A 22 10.53 3.65 -5.65
C GLN A 22 9.18 4.31 -5.96
N GLY A 23 9.18 5.50 -6.56
CA GLY A 23 7.99 6.12 -7.13
C GLY A 23 7.37 7.21 -6.26
N ALA A 24 6.13 7.57 -6.58
CA ALA A 24 5.40 8.71 -6.00
C ALA A 24 4.72 8.38 -4.64
N PHE A 25 5.48 7.80 -3.71
CA PHE A 25 4.92 7.40 -2.40
C PHE A 25 4.56 8.60 -1.50
N ARG A 26 5.27 9.74 -1.64
CA ARG A 26 5.03 10.94 -0.82
C ARG A 26 3.65 11.54 -1.09
N GLU A 27 3.24 11.60 -2.35
CA GLU A 27 1.95 12.11 -2.79
C GLU A 27 0.80 11.27 -2.23
N HIS A 28 0.97 9.94 -2.23
CA HIS A 28 0.02 9.02 -1.62
C HIS A 28 -0.10 9.20 -0.11
N ILE A 29 1.02 9.35 0.61
CA ILE A 29 1.02 9.63 2.06
C ILE A 29 0.24 10.91 2.36
N ILE A 30 0.44 11.97 1.57
CA ILE A 30 -0.29 13.23 1.72
C ILE A 30 -1.79 13.02 1.46
N ALA A 31 -2.15 12.25 0.43
CA ALA A 31 -3.54 11.97 0.09
C ALA A 31 -4.25 11.16 1.20
N ILE A 32 -3.61 10.12 1.74
CA ILE A 32 -4.16 9.30 2.84
C ILE A 32 -4.41 10.18 4.08
N LYS A 33 -3.46 11.04 4.45
CA LYS A 33 -3.62 11.95 5.60
C LYS A 33 -4.78 12.93 5.41
N LYS A 34 -5.04 13.40 4.18
CA LYS A 34 -6.22 14.24 3.87
C LYS A 34 -7.53 13.47 4.05
N CYS A 35 -7.52 12.15 3.91
CA CYS A 35 -8.65 11.27 4.20
C CYS A 35 -8.77 10.92 5.70
N GLN A 36 -7.98 11.55 6.58
CA GLN A 36 -7.99 11.30 8.04
C GLN A 36 -7.63 9.85 8.42
N ALA A 37 -6.82 9.18 7.59
CA ALA A 37 -6.23 7.87 7.88
C ALA A 37 -4.73 8.01 8.20
N GLU A 38 -4.19 7.04 8.93
CA GLU A 38 -2.76 6.94 9.19
C GLU A 38 -2.05 6.36 7.97
N ALA A 39 -0.86 6.88 7.67
CA ALA A 39 -0.06 6.47 6.53
C ALA A 39 1.35 6.09 6.98
N ILE A 40 1.80 4.89 6.62
CA ILE A 40 3.16 4.44 6.90
C ILE A 40 3.89 4.06 5.61
N GLU A 41 5.18 4.35 5.56
CA GLU A 41 6.05 3.86 4.49
C GLU A 41 6.39 2.38 4.73
N VAL A 42 6.13 1.56 3.72
CA VAL A 42 6.51 0.14 3.70
C VAL A 42 7.77 0.00 2.87
N ARG A 43 8.91 -0.13 3.57
CA ARG A 43 10.26 -0.32 3.00
C ARG A 43 10.77 -1.74 3.20
N PHE A 44 10.23 -2.46 4.20
CA PHE A 44 10.54 -3.84 4.52
C PHE A 44 9.26 -4.69 4.59
N PRO A 45 9.31 -5.98 4.20
CA PRO A 45 8.12 -6.83 4.16
C PRO A 45 7.39 -6.97 5.50
N GLU A 46 8.12 -6.96 6.61
CA GLU A 46 7.55 -7.11 7.96
C GLU A 46 6.62 -5.95 8.32
N GLN A 47 6.80 -4.78 7.71
CA GLN A 47 5.95 -3.62 7.99
C GLN A 47 4.51 -3.81 7.47
N LEU A 48 4.27 -4.74 6.54
CA LEU A 48 2.93 -5.05 6.02
C LEU A 48 1.97 -5.50 7.13
N GLN A 49 2.47 -6.21 8.16
CA GLN A 49 1.63 -6.74 9.24
C GLN A 49 0.89 -5.65 10.03
N ASN A 50 1.45 -4.43 10.04
CA ASN A 50 0.94 -3.28 10.80
C ASN A 50 -0.06 -2.42 10.01
N THR A 51 -0.54 -2.89 8.85
CA THR A 51 -1.40 -2.12 7.95
C THR A 51 -2.75 -2.79 7.73
N ASP A 52 -3.80 -1.99 7.57
CA ASP A 52 -5.14 -2.41 7.18
C ASP A 52 -5.34 -2.46 5.66
N GLY A 53 -4.53 -1.72 4.89
CA GLY A 53 -4.50 -1.75 3.43
C GLY A 53 -3.14 -1.31 2.88
N LEU A 54 -2.86 -1.63 1.62
CA LEU A 54 -1.60 -1.29 0.95
C LEU A 54 -1.85 -0.51 -0.35
N ILE A 55 -1.10 0.57 -0.55
CA ILE A 55 -0.98 1.25 -1.84
C ILE A 55 0.35 0.88 -2.50
N ILE A 56 0.29 0.47 -3.76
CA ILE A 56 1.46 0.37 -4.64
C ILE A 56 1.44 1.59 -5.57
N PRO A 57 2.38 2.55 -5.39
CA PRO A 57 2.32 3.83 -6.08
C PRO A 57 2.70 3.71 -7.56
N GLY A 58 2.48 4.80 -8.30
CA GLY A 58 3.07 4.99 -9.63
C GLY A 58 4.59 5.15 -9.57
N GLY A 59 5.25 4.96 -10.70
CA GLY A 59 6.70 4.94 -10.82
C GLY A 59 7.11 4.21 -12.09
N GLU A 60 8.25 3.51 -12.03
CA GLU A 60 8.69 2.66 -13.13
C GLU A 60 8.51 1.19 -12.74
N SER A 61 7.58 0.50 -13.40
CA SER A 61 7.11 -0.83 -12.98
C SER A 61 8.22 -1.88 -13.01
N THR A 62 9.17 -1.82 -13.95
CA THR A 62 10.25 -2.82 -14.01
C THR A 62 11.23 -2.66 -12.84
N THR A 63 11.54 -1.42 -12.45
CA THR A 63 12.35 -1.11 -11.27
C THR A 63 11.64 -1.55 -10.00
N ILE A 64 10.36 -1.21 -9.84
CA ILE A 64 9.60 -1.61 -8.65
C ILE A 64 9.52 -3.15 -8.56
N SER A 65 9.25 -3.85 -9.67
CA SER A 65 9.23 -5.31 -9.73
C SER A 65 10.56 -5.93 -9.30
N LYS A 66 11.68 -5.42 -9.83
CA LYS A 66 13.03 -5.86 -9.44
C LYS A 66 13.31 -5.64 -7.95
N LEU A 67 12.85 -4.52 -7.38
CA LEU A 67 13.02 -4.24 -5.94
C LEU A 67 12.13 -5.14 -5.09
N ILE A 68 10.90 -5.43 -5.53
CA ILE A 68 10.00 -6.38 -4.86
C ILE A 68 10.64 -7.76 -4.75
N GLU A 69 11.23 -8.26 -5.85
CA GLU A 69 11.95 -9.54 -5.85
C GLU A 69 13.23 -9.46 -5.00
N LYS A 70 14.05 -8.42 -5.19
CA LYS A 70 15.32 -8.23 -4.46
C LYS A 70 15.15 -8.18 -2.94
N TYR A 71 14.08 -7.57 -2.45
CA TYR A 71 13.78 -7.44 -1.02
C TYR A 71 12.77 -8.48 -0.52
N ASN A 72 12.49 -9.53 -1.32
CA ASN A 72 11.64 -10.65 -0.96
C ASN A 72 10.22 -10.24 -0.50
N PHE A 73 9.65 -9.21 -1.13
CA PHE A 73 8.29 -8.74 -0.84
C PHE A 73 7.22 -9.69 -1.38
N LYS A 74 7.48 -10.36 -2.50
CA LYS A 74 6.50 -11.17 -3.22
C LYS A 74 5.73 -12.18 -2.36
N PRO A 75 6.38 -13.07 -1.58
CA PRO A 75 5.64 -13.99 -0.72
C PRO A 75 4.76 -13.26 0.31
N LYS A 76 5.25 -12.14 0.85
CA LYS A 76 4.51 -11.34 1.84
C LYS A 76 3.34 -10.57 1.24
N LEU A 77 3.45 -10.10 0.00
CA LEU A 77 2.33 -9.49 -0.72
C LEU A 77 1.22 -10.50 -1.04
N ILE A 78 1.59 -11.74 -1.39
CA ILE A 78 0.63 -12.83 -1.61
C ILE A 78 -0.08 -13.19 -0.29
N GLU A 79 0.68 -13.35 0.81
CA GLU A 79 0.13 -13.58 2.15
C GLU A 79 -0.83 -12.44 2.55
N TYR A 80 -0.44 -11.20 2.30
CA TYR A 80 -1.24 -10.01 2.58
C TYR A 80 -2.57 -10.03 1.82
N TYR A 81 -2.56 -10.29 0.52
CA TYR A 81 -3.76 -10.43 -0.29
C TYR A 81 -4.66 -11.58 0.20
N ASN A 82 -4.07 -12.75 0.48
CA ASN A 82 -4.80 -13.92 0.96
C ASN A 82 -5.43 -13.71 2.34
N SER A 83 -4.90 -12.80 3.15
CA SER A 83 -5.51 -12.39 4.43
C SER A 83 -6.77 -11.53 4.27
N GLY A 84 -7.14 -11.17 3.03
CA GLY A 84 -8.32 -10.35 2.72
C GLY A 84 -8.07 -8.85 2.83
N LYS A 85 -6.82 -8.41 3.04
CA LYS A 85 -6.48 -6.99 3.10
C LYS A 85 -6.42 -6.37 1.70
N PRO A 86 -7.04 -5.19 1.48
CA PRO A 86 -7.08 -4.55 0.17
C PRO A 86 -5.71 -4.04 -0.29
N ILE A 87 -5.46 -4.15 -1.59
CA ILE A 87 -4.30 -3.56 -2.26
C ILE A 87 -4.79 -2.64 -3.38
N PHE A 88 -4.29 -1.40 -3.39
CA PHE A 88 -4.61 -0.41 -4.41
C PHE A 88 -3.36 -0.05 -5.23
N GLY A 89 -3.33 -0.47 -6.50
CA GLY A 89 -2.27 -0.12 -7.43
C GLY A 89 -2.63 1.10 -8.27
N THR A 90 -1.70 2.06 -8.38
CA THR A 90 -1.85 3.24 -9.25
C THR A 90 -0.76 3.26 -10.32
N CYS A 91 -1.13 3.50 -11.59
CA CYS A 91 -0.20 3.53 -12.73
C CYS A 91 0.72 2.27 -12.76
N ALA A 92 2.01 2.39 -12.46
CA ALA A 92 2.94 1.26 -12.35
C ALA A 92 2.46 0.19 -11.35
N GLY A 93 1.87 0.59 -10.23
CA GLY A 93 1.28 -0.34 -9.27
C GLY A 93 0.12 -1.15 -9.85
N LEU A 94 -0.66 -0.59 -10.77
CA LEU A 94 -1.71 -1.34 -11.47
C LEU A 94 -1.11 -2.40 -12.40
N ILE A 95 -0.04 -2.07 -13.11
CA ILE A 95 0.69 -3.02 -13.97
C ILE A 95 1.20 -4.21 -13.14
N LEU A 96 1.73 -3.96 -11.93
CA LEU A 96 2.22 -5.02 -11.05
C LEU A 96 1.12 -5.94 -10.50
N LEU A 97 -0.11 -5.45 -10.43
CA LEU A 97 -1.27 -6.22 -9.97
C LEU A 97 -1.99 -6.96 -11.11
N ALA A 98 -1.62 -6.70 -12.36
CA ALA A 98 -2.27 -7.31 -13.50
C ALA A 98 -1.94 -8.81 -13.60
N LYS A 99 -2.93 -9.61 -14.00
CA LYS A 99 -2.73 -11.04 -14.30
C LYS A 99 -1.91 -11.23 -15.58
N GLU A 100 -2.09 -10.34 -16.55
CA GLU A 100 -1.44 -10.37 -17.86
C GLU A 100 -0.99 -8.96 -18.23
N VAL A 101 0.20 -8.84 -18.81
CA VAL A 101 0.79 -7.56 -19.26
C VAL A 101 1.23 -7.73 -20.71
N THR A 102 0.76 -6.87 -21.61
CA THR A 102 1.14 -6.92 -23.02
C THR A 102 2.56 -6.39 -23.23
N GLY A 103 3.29 -6.95 -24.20
CA GLY A 103 4.65 -6.53 -24.53
C GLY A 103 5.75 -7.04 -23.58
N PHE A 104 5.38 -7.88 -22.60
CA PHE A 104 6.30 -8.65 -21.78
C PHE A 104 6.09 -10.14 -22.13
N ASN A 105 6.90 -10.66 -23.06
CA ASN A 105 6.99 -12.09 -23.43
C ASN A 105 8.37 -12.62 -23.05
#